data_AF-A0A6J7ZEP5-F1
#
_entry.id   AF-A0A6J7ZEP5-F1
#
_cell.length_a   1.000
_cell.length_b   1.000
_cell.length_c   1.000
_cell.angle_alpha   90.00
_cell.angle_beta   90.00
_cell.angle_gamma   90.00
#
_symmetry.space_group_name_H-M   'P 1'
#
loop_
_entity.id
_entity.type
_entity.pdbx_description
1 polymer ?
#
loop_
_entity_poly.entity_id
_entity_poly.type
_entity_poly.pdbx_seq_one_letter_code
_entity_poly.pdbx_strand_id
1 'polypeptide(L)' 'MLRQSDVARMLGVSHQRVSQLRLRRRIEFTWNRNLKTWVTTIAEVEYFLARRTERSTIIKN' A
#
# COMPACT_ATOMS: atom_id res chain seq x y z
N MET A 1 1.49 3.51 12.53
CA MET A 1 0.88 2.39 11.76
C MET A 1 -0.27 2.96 10.94
N LEU A 2 -0.39 2.56 9.68
CA LEU A 2 -1.39 3.09 8.73
C LEU A 2 -2.46 2.05 8.46
N ARG A 3 -3.74 2.41 8.56
CA ARG A 3 -4.86 1.56 8.14
C ARG A 3 -5.02 1.63 6.62
N GLN A 4 -5.79 0.71 6.04
CA GLN A 4 -6.07 0.72 4.60
C GLN A 4 -6.71 2.03 4.13
N SER A 5 -7.53 2.69 4.96
CA SER A 5 -8.11 4.01 4.68
C SER A 5 -7.06 5.12 4.60
N ASP A 6 -6.03 5.07 5.44
CA ASP A 6 -4.95 6.06 5.45
C ASP A 6 -4.09 5.90 4.20
N VAL A 7 -3.75 4.65 3.86
CA VAL A 7 -3.03 4.31 2.62
C VAL A 7 -3.84 4.71 1.39
N ALA A 8 -5.15 4.51 1.39
CA ALA A 8 -6.03 4.93 0.29
C ALA A 8 -5.95 6.44 0.05
N ARG A 9 -5.99 7.24 1.12
CA ARG A 9 -5.82 8.70 1.07
C ARG A 9 -4.43 9.08 0.56
N MET A 10 -3.37 8.46 1.06
CA MET A 10 -1.99 8.74 0.64
C MET A 10 -1.72 8.41 -0.83
N LEU A 11 -2.27 7.29 -1.32
CA LEU A 11 -2.08 6.85 -2.69
C LEU A 11 -3.06 7.50 -3.68
N GLY A 12 -4.05 8.25 -3.21
CA GLY A 12 -5.11 8.82 -4.05
C GLY A 12 -5.97 7.75 -4.75
N VAL A 13 -6.25 6.62 -4.08
CA VAL A 13 -7.01 5.49 -4.65
C VAL A 13 -8.15 5.05 -3.73
N SER A 14 -9.06 4.23 -4.25
CA SER A 14 -10.16 3.69 -3.44
C SER A 14 -9.69 2.68 -2.39
N HIS A 15 -10.46 2.54 -1.31
CA HIS A 15 -10.21 1.52 -0.28
C HIS A 15 -10.18 0.10 -0.87
N GLN A 16 -11.07 -0.20 -1.83
CA GLN A 16 -11.10 -1.47 -2.54
C GLN A 16 -9.78 -1.74 -3.28
N ARG A 17 -9.20 -0.70 -3.90
CA ARG A 17 -7.90 -0.82 -4.56
C ARG A 17 -6.79 -1.17 -3.57
N VAL A 18 -6.76 -0.55 -2.40
CA VAL A 18 -5.79 -0.90 -1.35
C VAL A 18 -5.99 -2.33 -0.87
N SER A 19 -7.23 -2.77 -0.69
CA SER A 19 -7.52 -4.18 -0.34
C SER A 19 -7.01 -5.15 -1.40
N GLN A 20 -7.14 -4.84 -2.69
CA GLN A 20 -6.55 -5.65 -3.76
C GLN A 20 -5.01 -5.66 -3.72
N LEU A 21 -4.38 -4.51 -3.46
CA LEU A 21 -2.92 -4.42 -3.33
C LEU A 21 -2.41 -5.30 -2.19
N ARG A 22 -3.10 -5.30 -1.05
CA ARG A 22 -2.81 -6.20 0.08
C ARG A 22 -2.99 -7.67 -0.30
N LEU A 23 -4.15 -8.04 -0.87
CA LEU A 23 -4.43 -9.43 -1.25
C LEU A 23 -3.42 -9.97 -2.27
N ARG A 24 -2.93 -9.11 -3.16
CA ARG A 24 -1.88 -9.42 -4.15
C ARG A 24 -0.46 -9.28 -3.62
N ARG A 25 -0.28 -9.03 -2.31
CA ARG A 25 1.03 -8.82 -1.66
C ARG A 25 1.91 -7.78 -2.39
N ARG A 26 1.28 -6.70 -2.84
CA ARG A 26 1.97 -5.54 -3.46
C ARG A 26 2.37 -4.50 -2.43
N ILE A 27 1.62 -4.43 -1.33
CA ILE A 27 1.93 -3.66 -0.13
C ILE A 27 1.71 -4.64 1.02
N GLU A 28 2.72 -4.82 1.85
CA GLU A 28 2.62 -5.71 3.00
C GLU A 28 1.77 -5.08 4.10
N PHE A 29 0.80 -5.84 4.60
CA PHE A 29 0.00 -5.48 5.76
C PHE A 29 0.07 -6.61 6.77
N THR A 30 0.12 -6.23 8.04
CA THR A 30 0.06 -7.16 9.16
C THR A 30 -1.24 -6.98 9.93
N TRP A 31 -1.77 -8.07 10.47
CA TRP A 31 -2.95 -8.02 11.33
C TRP A 31 -2.55 -7.48 12.71
N ASN A 32 -3.05 -6.30 13.07
CA ASN A 32 -2.86 -5.74 14.40
C ASN A 32 -3.99 -6.22 15.31
N ARG A 33 -3.65 -7.03 16.32
CA ARG A 33 -4.61 -7.60 17.27
C ARG A 33 -5.28 -6.53 18.15
N ASN A 34 -4.54 -5.48 18.54
CA ASN A 34 -5.06 -4.43 19.41
C ASN A 34 -6.10 -3.58 18.70
N LEU A 35 -5.85 -3.24 17.44
CA LEU A 35 -6.75 -2.43 16.61
C LEU A 35 -7.77 -3.27 15.84
N LYS A 36 -7.67 -4.61 15.91
CA LYS A 36 -8.47 -5.58 15.16
C LYS A 36 -8.59 -5.23 13.67
N THR A 37 -7.48 -4.81 13.06
CA THR A 37 -7.44 -4.40 11.65
C THR A 37 -6.08 -4.66 11.02
N TRP A 38 -6.07 -4.74 9.69
CA TRP A 38 -4.85 -4.74 8.89
C TRP A 38 -4.20 -3.36 8.91
N VAL A 39 -2.92 -3.32 9.21
CA VAL A 39 -2.11 -2.09 9.20
C VAL A 39 -0.80 -2.30 8.46
N THR A 40 -0.19 -1.20 8.02
CA THR A 40 1.14 -1.17 7.42
C THR A 40 1.97 -0.03 8.01
N THR A 41 3.20 0.14 7.52
CA THR A 41 4.12 1.21 7.90
C THR A 41 4.21 2.24 6.78
N ILE A 42 4.66 3.45 7.11
CA ILE A 42 4.91 4.48 6.09
C ILE A 42 6.03 4.04 5.12
N ALA A 43 7.09 3.41 5.64
CA ALA A 43 8.21 2.91 4.85
C ALA A 43 7.77 1.88 3.79
N GLU A 44 6.82 1.00 4.09
CA GLU A 44 6.28 0.04 3.12
C GLU A 44 5.49 0.73 2.01
N VAL A 45 4.74 1.79 2.34
CA VAL A 45 4.01 2.60 1.35
C VAL A 45 4.98 3.37 0.45
N GLU A 46 6.03 3.94 1.02
CA GLU A 46 7.09 4.63 0.27
C GLU A 46 7.85 3.67 -0.65
N TYR A 47 8.19 2.48 -0.15
CA TYR A 47 8.81 1.42 -0.94
C TYR A 47 7.94 1.01 -2.15
N PHE A 48 6.64 0.84 -1.94
CA PHE A 48 5.71 0.57 -3.02
C PHE A 48 5.66 1.69 -4.07
N LEU A 49 5.66 2.95 -3.63
CA LEU A 49 5.69 4.11 -4.53
C LEU A 49 6.98 4.16 -5.36
N ALA A 50 8.14 3.95 -4.74
CA ALA A 50 9.42 3.90 -5.43
C ALA A 50 9.44 2.83 -6.54
N ARG A 51 9.02 1.60 -6.23
CA ARG A 51 8.92 0.50 -7.21
C ARG A 51 7.91 0.75 -8.32
N ARG A 52 6.83 1.48 -8.04
CA ARG A 52 5.84 1.87 -9.05
C ARG A 52 6.44 2.86 -10.05
N THR A 53 7.26 3.80 -9.57
CA THR A 53 7.96 4.77 -10.43
C THR A 53 8.97 4.09 -11.32
N GLU A 54 9.80 3.18 -10.78
CA GLU A 54 10.77 2.38 -11.56
C GLU A 54 10.12 1.58 -12.69
N ARG A 55 8.96 0.95 -12.43
CA ARG A 55 8.22 0.25 -13.49
C ARG A 55 7.67 1.19 -14.55
N SER A 56 7.32 2.41 -14.18
CA SER A 56 6.77 3.40 -15.12
C SER A 56 7.86 4.02 -15.99
N THR A 57 9.09 4.12 -15.50
CA THR A 57 10.24 4.58 -16.29
C THR A 57 10.75 3.51 -17.25
N ILE A 58 10.73 2.23 -16.86
CA ILE A 58 11.12 1.12 -17.75
C ILE A 58 10.20 0.99 -18.97
N ILE A 59 8.90 1.31 -18.86
CA ILE A 59 7.95 1.20 -19.97
C ILE A 59 8.05 2.40 -20.95
N LYS A 60 8.78 3.47 -20.59
CA LYS A 60 8.92 4.69 -21.41
C LYS A 60 10.20 4.75 -22.26
N ASN A 61 11.06 3.73 -22.20
CA ASN A 61 12.22 3.57 -23.08
C ASN A 61 11.99 2.41 -24.06
#